data_AF-A0A354HRK8-F1
#
_entry.id   AF-A0A354HRK8-F1
#
_cell.length_a   1.000
_cell.length_b   1.000
_cell.length_c   1.000
_cell.angle_alpha   90.00
_cell.angle_beta   90.00
_cell.angle_gamma   90.00
#
_symmetry.space_group_name_H-M   'P 1'
#
loop_
_entity.id
_entity.type
_entity.pdbx_description
1 polymer ?
#
loop_
_entity_poly.entity_id
_entity_poly.type
_entity_poly.pdbx_seq_one_letter_code
_entity_poly.pdbx_strand_id
1 'polypeptide(L)'
;MSRLTARNFTGFCKRFSYSIAHYDIDLNLNPRRRKIQADVSIALAAARPTRKLCFLLADSCNLDRIKYLGISLPIKISPACPGLNLLSAVLPIRAEAGEKIVVNIIYSWEVPDQGGRSL
;
A
#
# COMPACT_ATOMS: atom_id res chain seq x y z
N MET A 1 -4.16 -21.95 3.21
CA MET A 1 -4.22 -21.15 1.96
C MET A 1 -4.79 -22.02 0.85
N SER A 2 -5.92 -21.65 0.24
CA SER A 2 -6.53 -22.47 -0.82
C SER A 2 -5.85 -22.22 -2.18
N ARG A 3 -5.88 -23.21 -3.08
CA ARG A 3 -5.33 -23.06 -4.44
C ARG A 3 -5.95 -21.88 -5.22
N LEU A 4 -7.21 -21.55 -4.94
CA LEU A 4 -7.93 -20.42 -5.54
C LEU A 4 -7.36 -19.07 -5.10
N THR A 5 -7.03 -18.90 -3.81
CA THR A 5 -6.43 -17.65 -3.32
C THR A 5 -5.03 -17.42 -3.88
N ALA A 6 -4.23 -18.48 -4.04
CA ALA A 6 -2.90 -18.40 -4.66
C ALA A 6 -2.97 -18.05 -6.18
N ARG A 7 -3.96 -18.59 -6.89
CA ARG A 7 -4.17 -18.32 -8.33
C ARG A 7 -4.67 -16.89 -8.58
N ASN A 8 -5.50 -16.35 -7.69
CA ASN A 8 -5.92 -14.94 -7.76
C ASN A 8 -4.73 -14.00 -7.47
N PHE A 9 -3.92 -14.30 -6.46
CA PHE A 9 -2.74 -13.50 -6.09
C PHE A 9 -1.70 -13.39 -7.21
N THR A 10 -1.39 -14.51 -7.89
CA THR A 10 -0.48 -14.52 -9.05
C THR A 10 -1.01 -13.71 -10.24
N GLY A 11 -2.33 -13.60 -10.41
CA GLY A 11 -2.96 -12.68 -11.36
C GLY A 11 -2.73 -11.20 -11.01
N PHE A 12 -2.69 -10.85 -9.72
CA PHE A 12 -2.40 -9.49 -9.27
C PHE A 12 -0.93 -9.09 -9.48
N CYS A 13 0.02 -10.03 -9.40
CA CYS A 13 1.45 -9.76 -9.62
C CYS A 13 1.72 -9.02 -10.96
N LYS A 14 0.93 -9.29 -12.01
CA LYS A 14 1.06 -8.60 -13.31
C LYS A 14 0.71 -7.10 -13.28
N ARG A 15 0.03 -6.63 -12.23
CA ARG A 15 -0.37 -5.23 -12.03
C ARG A 15 0.74 -4.37 -11.43
N PHE A 16 1.76 -5.00 -10.85
CA PHE A 16 2.93 -4.32 -10.30
C PHE A 16 3.95 -4.16 -11.43
N SER A 17 4.00 -2.97 -12.02
CA SER A 17 4.92 -2.65 -13.13
C SER A 17 6.20 -1.98 -12.63
N TYR A 18 6.67 -2.34 -11.44
CA TYR A 18 7.82 -1.74 -10.80
C TYR A 18 8.51 -2.74 -9.86
N SER A 19 9.77 -2.48 -9.55
CA SER A 19 10.50 -3.10 -8.44
C SER A 19 10.62 -2.10 -7.29
N ILE A 20 10.67 -2.61 -6.06
CA ILE A 20 10.82 -1.78 -4.86
C ILE A 20 12.28 -1.81 -4.45
N ALA A 21 12.88 -0.63 -4.30
CA ALA A 21 14.28 -0.48 -3.92
C ALA A 21 14.43 -0.22 -2.42
N HIS A 22 13.52 0.56 -1.83
CA HIS A 22 13.63 0.96 -0.44
C HIS A 22 12.27 1.33 0.17
N TYR A 23 12.17 1.14 1.48
CA TYR A 23 11.08 1.60 2.32
C TYR A 23 11.64 2.42 3.46
N ASP A 24 11.07 3.60 3.65
CA ASP A 24 11.23 4.40 4.85
C ASP A 24 9.86 4.50 5.54
N ILE A 25 9.81 4.21 6.84
CA ILE A 25 8.55 4.00 7.57
C ILE A 25 8.62 4.75 8.89
N ASP A 26 7.84 5.82 8.97
CA ASP A 26 7.62 6.56 10.21
C ASP A 26 6.31 6.12 10.86
N LEU A 27 6.40 5.60 12.08
CA LEU A 27 5.24 5.18 12.87
C LEU A 27 4.95 6.17 14.00
N ASN A 28 3.76 6.76 13.97
CA ASN A 28 3.24 7.56 15.06
C ASN A 28 2.25 6.72 15.88
N LEU A 29 2.62 6.44 17.12
CA LEU A 29 1.84 5.67 18.08
C LEU A 29 1.04 6.62 18.96
N ASN A 30 -0.28 6.46 19.01
CA ASN A 30 -1.14 7.13 19.98
C ASN A 30 -1.78 6.11 20.93
N PRO A 31 -1.12 5.77 22.06
CA PRO A 31 -1.63 4.77 22.99
C PRO A 31 -2.99 5.12 23.58
N ARG A 32 -3.25 6.41 23.84
CA ARG A 32 -4.53 6.88 24.41
C ARG A 32 -5.70 6.61 23.48
N ARG A 33 -5.48 6.72 22.17
CA ARG A 33 -6.48 6.45 21.13
C ARG A 33 -6.36 5.04 20.55
N ARG A 34 -5.44 4.21 21.06
CA ARG A 34 -5.08 2.89 20.50
C ARG A 34 -4.89 2.91 18.98
N LYS A 35 -4.37 4.02 18.45
CA LYS A 35 -4.26 4.26 17.02
C LYS A 35 -2.80 4.34 16.63
N ILE A 36 -2.45 3.65 15.56
CA ILE A 36 -1.13 3.76 14.91
C ILE A 36 -1.35 4.41 13.55
N GLN A 37 -0.52 5.38 13.22
CA GLN A 37 -0.43 5.97 11.89
C GLN A 37 0.96 5.72 11.32
N ALA A 38 1.02 5.31 10.07
CA ALA A 38 2.23 5.14 9.31
C ALA A 38 2.31 6.21 8.20
N ASP A 39 3.46 6.87 8.08
CA ASP A 39 3.86 7.60 6.88
C ASP A 39 4.98 6.80 6.23
N VAL A 40 4.68 6.20 5.08
CA VAL A 40 5.58 5.26 4.40
C VAL A 40 6.07 5.87 3.10
N SER A 41 7.37 6.14 2.98
CA SER A 41 8.00 6.51 1.72
C SER A 41 8.54 5.26 1.03
N ILE A 42 8.11 5.04 -0.22
CA ILE A 42 8.51 3.87 -1.01
C ILE A 42 9.28 4.37 -2.22
N ALA A 43 10.55 4.01 -2.32
CA ALA A 43 11.35 4.22 -3.51
C ALA A 43 11.20 3.00 -4.44
N LEU A 44 10.72 3.23 -5.65
CA LEU A 44 10.44 2.21 -6.64
C LEU A 44 11.02 2.56 -8.01
N ALA A 45 11.38 1.56 -8.78
CA ALA A 45 11.86 1.71 -10.15
C ALA A 45 10.84 1.08 -11.11
N ALA A 46 10.33 1.85 -12.07
CA ALA A 46 9.38 1.33 -13.04
C ALA A 46 10.03 0.28 -13.94
N ALA A 47 9.46 -0.93 -14.00
CA ALA A 47 9.98 -2.01 -14.83
C ALA A 47 9.62 -1.83 -16.32
N ARG A 48 8.55 -1.07 -16.58
CA ARG A 48 8.06 -0.72 -17.91
C ARG A 48 7.31 0.62 -17.84
N PRO A 49 7.13 1.32 -18.96
CA PRO A 49 6.46 2.61 -18.93
C PRO A 49 5.01 2.50 -18.42
N THR A 50 4.64 3.27 -17.39
CA THR A 50 3.34 3.16 -16.70
C THR A 50 2.85 4.49 -16.15
N ARG A 51 1.52 4.65 -16.08
CA ARG A 51 0.87 5.68 -15.25
C ARG A 51 0.21 5.10 -13.99
N LYS A 52 0.19 3.78 -13.85
CA LYS A 52 -0.53 3.11 -12.77
C LYS A 52 0.47 2.51 -11.79
N LEU A 53 0.27 2.80 -10.51
CA LEU A 53 0.95 2.16 -9.39
C LEU A 53 -0.10 1.40 -8.58
N CYS A 54 0.24 0.20 -8.14
CA CYS A 54 -0.67 -0.64 -7.36
C CYS A 54 0.01 -1.08 -6.07
N PHE A 55 -0.64 -0.99 -4.92
CA PHE A 55 -0.10 -1.42 -3.63
C PHE A 55 -1.08 -2.37 -2.95
N LEU A 56 -0.59 -3.22 -2.04
CA LEU A 56 -1.44 -4.01 -1.17
C LEU A 56 -1.43 -3.39 0.22
N LEU A 57 -2.61 -3.30 0.82
CA LEU A 57 -2.80 -2.83 2.19
C LEU A 57 -3.77 -3.77 2.90
N ALA A 58 -3.51 -4.09 4.17
CA ALA A 58 -4.45 -4.88 4.97
C ALA A 58 -5.82 -4.20 5.02
N ASP A 59 -6.89 -4.99 4.95
CA ASP A 59 -8.25 -4.45 5.00
C ASP A 59 -8.64 -3.85 6.36
N SER A 60 -7.90 -4.20 7.42
CA SER A 60 -7.96 -3.56 8.73
C SER A 60 -7.31 -2.16 8.80
N CYS A 61 -6.62 -1.73 7.74
CA CYS A 61 -5.99 -0.43 7.66
C CYS A 61 -6.87 0.57 6.91
N ASN A 62 -6.95 1.79 7.44
CA ASN A 62 -7.56 2.95 6.82
C ASN A 62 -6.50 3.77 6.09
N LEU A 63 -6.60 3.84 4.76
CA LEU A 63 -5.76 4.71 3.93
C LEU A 63 -6.21 6.17 4.06
N ASP A 64 -5.29 7.08 4.41
CA ASP A 64 -5.54 8.52 4.35
C ASP A 64 -5.28 9.04 2.92
N ARG A 65 -4.05 8.84 2.42
CA ARG A 65 -3.68 9.27 1.06
C ARG A 65 -2.41 8.60 0.54
N ILE A 66 -2.24 8.68 -0.78
CA ILE A 66 -0.99 8.38 -1.48
C ILE A 66 -0.53 9.67 -2.15
N LYS A 67 0.73 10.07 -1.94
CA LYS A 67 1.34 11.24 -2.57
C LYS A 67 2.46 10.85 -3.52
N TYR A 68 2.65 11.68 -4.54
CA TYR A 68 3.81 11.66 -5.43
C TYR A 68 4.26 13.11 -5.64
N LEU A 69 5.53 13.40 -5.34
CA LEU A 69 6.09 14.76 -5.41
C LEU A 69 5.24 15.80 -4.65
N GLY A 70 4.72 15.42 -3.47
CA GLY A 70 3.86 16.27 -2.64
C GLY A 70 2.39 16.38 -3.08
N ILE A 71 2.02 15.81 -4.23
CA ILE A 71 0.65 15.87 -4.77
C ILE A 71 -0.10 14.59 -4.41
N SER A 72 -1.31 14.71 -3.85
CA SER A 72 -2.20 13.57 -3.62
C SER A 72 -2.64 12.95 -4.94
N LEU A 73 -2.44 11.64 -5.09
CA LEU A 73 -2.84 10.90 -6.28
C LEU A 73 -4.32 10.48 -6.19
N PRO A 74 -5.03 10.41 -7.33
CA PRO A 74 -6.32 9.71 -7.40
C PRO A 74 -6.13 8.22 -7.10
N ILE A 75 -6.95 7.67 -6.19
CA ILE A 75 -6.82 6.29 -5.70
C ILE A 75 -8.14 5.55 -5.87
N LYS A 76 -8.06 4.31 -6.37
CA LYS A 76 -9.14 3.33 -6.31
C LYS A 76 -8.75 2.20 -5.37
N ILE A 77 -9.61 1.92 -4.39
CA ILE A 77 -9.47 0.79 -3.47
C ILE A 77 -10.41 -0.32 -3.95
N SER A 78 -9.91 -1.55 -4.03
CA SER A 78 -10.72 -2.72 -4.38
C SER A 78 -10.23 -3.95 -3.62
N PRO A 79 -11.11 -4.89 -3.22
CA PRO A 79 -10.70 -6.15 -2.59
C PRO A 79 -9.74 -6.93 -3.50
N ALA A 80 -8.64 -7.46 -2.93
CA ALA A 80 -7.68 -8.29 -3.66
C ALA A 80 -7.84 -9.78 -3.30
N CYS A 81 -7.76 -10.08 -2.01
CA CYS A 81 -8.03 -11.38 -1.40
C CYS A 81 -8.46 -11.17 0.06
N PRO A 82 -8.95 -12.19 0.77
CA PRO A 82 -9.37 -12.03 2.17
C PRO A 82 -8.24 -11.41 3.02
N GLY A 83 -8.53 -10.35 3.76
CA GLY A 83 -7.54 -9.63 4.57
C GLY A 83 -6.76 -8.53 3.84
N LEU A 84 -6.92 -8.36 2.51
CA LEU A 84 -6.10 -7.45 1.71
C LEU A 84 -6.91 -6.67 0.66
N ASN A 85 -6.68 -5.36 0.66
CA ASN A 85 -7.14 -4.43 -0.36
C ASN A 85 -6.02 -4.11 -1.36
N LEU A 86 -6.37 -4.03 -2.64
CA LEU A 86 -5.56 -3.44 -3.70
C LEU A 86 -5.82 -1.95 -3.78
N LEU A 87 -4.79 -1.16 -3.57
CA LEU A 87 -4.75 0.27 -3.84
C LEU A 87 -4.26 0.47 -5.26
N SER A 88 -4.97 1.24 -6.09
CA SER A 88 -4.55 1.61 -7.44
C SER A 88 -4.46 3.13 -7.54
N ALA A 89 -3.24 3.66 -7.61
CA ALA A 89 -2.97 5.08 -7.79
C ALA A 89 -2.58 5.39 -9.25
N VAL A 90 -2.94 6.59 -9.72
CA VAL A 90 -2.62 7.06 -11.07
C VAL A 90 -1.66 8.24 -11.00
N LEU A 91 -0.49 8.09 -11.62
CA LEU A 91 0.51 9.14 -11.75
C LEU A 91 0.02 10.24 -12.73
N PRO A 92 0.30 11.52 -12.43
CA PRO A 92 -0.06 12.62 -13.30
C PRO A 92 0.67 12.51 -14.65
N ILE A 93 1.94 12.07 -14.63
CA ILE A 93 2.80 11.88 -15.80
C ILE A 93 3.14 10.39 -15.92
N ARG A 94 3.30 9.90 -17.16
CA ARG A 94 3.78 8.52 -17.40
C ARG A 94 5.22 8.42 -16.97
N ALA A 95 5.51 7.47 -16.09
CA ALA A 95 6.88 7.12 -15.75
C ALA A 95 7.44 6.17 -16.80
N GLU A 96 8.71 6.35 -17.17
CA GLU A 96 9.42 5.52 -18.13
C GLU A 96 10.10 4.32 -17.48
N ALA A 97 10.50 3.33 -18.28
CA ALA A 97 11.23 2.17 -17.76
C ALA A 97 12.57 2.61 -17.11
N GLY A 98 12.86 2.09 -15.92
CA GLY A 98 14.02 2.43 -15.11
C GLY A 98 13.86 3.73 -14.30
N GLU A 99 12.80 4.50 -14.51
CA GLU A 99 12.59 5.75 -13.78
C GLU A 99 12.38 5.47 -12.30
N LYS A 100 13.11 6.23 -11.47
CA LYS A 100 12.99 6.19 -10.02
C LYS A 100 11.83 7.07 -9.58
N ILE A 101 10.92 6.48 -8.83
CA ILE A 101 9.70 7.11 -8.34
C ILE A 101 9.71 6.99 -6.82
N VAL A 102 9.35 8.06 -6.13
CA VAL A 102 9.14 8.04 -4.69
C VAL A 102 7.68 8.37 -4.41
N VAL A 103 6.98 7.48 -3.72
CA VAL A 103 5.60 7.68 -3.29
C VAL A 103 5.52 7.65 -1.77
N ASN A 104 4.64 8.47 -1.20
CA ASN A 104 4.33 8.44 0.22
C ASN A 104 2.94 7.82 0.39
N ILE A 105 2.81 6.82 1.24
CA ILE A 105 1.53 6.19 1.59
C ILE A 105 1.28 6.46 3.08
N ILE A 106 0.22 7.22 3.36
CA ILE A 106 -0.20 7.54 4.72
C ILE A 106 -1.42 6.70 5.04
N TYR A 107 -1.32 5.84 6.06
CA TYR A 107 -2.42 5.00 6.51
C TYR A 107 -2.40 4.83 8.03
N SER A 108 -3.49 4.32 8.58
CA SER A 108 -3.61 4.09 10.01
C SER A 108 -4.43 2.84 10.31
N TRP A 109 -4.24 2.28 11.50
CA TRP A 109 -5.06 1.19 12.02
C TRP A 109 -5.22 1.33 13.53
N GLU A 110 -6.20 0.63 14.06
CA GLU A 110 -6.43 0.54 15.50
C GLU A 110 -5.78 -0.73 16.03
N VAL A 111 -5.14 -0.64 17.19
CA VAL A 111 -4.61 -1.81 17.89
C VAL A 111 -5.81 -2.56 18.46
N PRO A 112 -6.02 -3.83 18.09
CA PRO A 112 -7.14 -4.60 18.61
C PRO A 112 -7.03 -4.69 20.13
N ASP A 113 -8.17 -4.57 20.81
CA ASP A 113 -8.27 -4.76 22.24
C ASP A 113 -7.74 -6.16 22.58
N GLN A 114 -6.58 -6.22 23.24
CA GLN A 114 -6.20 -7.41 23.99
C GLN A 114 -7.13 -7.50 25.21
N GLY A 115 -8.39 -7.86 24.98
CA GLY A 115 -9.28 -8.34 26.02
C GLY A 115 -8.68 -9.65 26.51
N GLY A 116 -8.14 -9.63 27.74
CA GLY A 116 -7.48 -10.76 28.36
C GLY A 116 -8.28 -12.05 28.22
N ARG A 117 -7.72 -13.00 27.47
CA ARG A 117 -7.87 -14.42 27.76
C ARG A 117 -6.51 -14.90 28.22
N SER A 118 -6.27 -14.75 29.52
CA SER A 118 -5.55 -15.78 30.25
C SER A 118 -6.27 -17.10 29.98
N LEU A 119 -5.62 -17.98 29.21
CA LEU A 119 -5.88 -19.42 29.32
C LEU A 119 -5.44 -19.89 30.70
#